data_AF-A0A0R3TBS4-F1
#
_entry.id   AF-A0A0R3TBS4-F1
#
_cell.length_a   1.000
_cell.length_b   1.000
_cell.length_c   1.000
_cell.angle_alpha   90.00
_cell.angle_beta   90.00
_cell.angle_gamma   90.00
#
_symmetry.space_group_name_H-M   'P 1'
#
loop_
_entity.id
_entity.type
_entity.pdbx_description
1 polymer ?
#
loop_
_entity_poly.entity_id
_entity_poly.type
_entity_poly.pdbx_seq_one_letter_code
_entity_poly.pdbx_strand_id
1 'polypeptide(L)' 'MSTCQYADPVADFLDKWNVFRYRLFRESCVYHRGNYVKDLSQLGRPIDQVVILDNSPASYMFHASNAVSECASKI' A
#
# COMPACT_ATOMS: atom_id res chain seq x y z
N MET A 1 -0.51 -5.24 7.48
CA MET A 1 -1.68 -5.25 6.57
C MET A 1 -2.95 -5.56 7.32
N SER A 2 -4.03 -4.82 7.07
CA SER A 2 -5.30 -4.92 7.80
C SER A 2 -6.40 -5.55 6.95
N THR A 3 -7.42 -6.12 7.60
CA THR A 3 -8.64 -6.62 6.95
C THR A 3 -9.62 -5.47 6.71
N CYS A 4 -10.58 -5.66 5.79
CA CYS A 4 -11.63 -4.66 5.52
C CYS A 4 -12.43 -4.29 6.78
N GLN A 5 -12.77 -5.26 7.62
CA GLN A 5 -13.55 -5.07 8.86
C GLN A 5 -12.95 -4.02 9.80
N TYR A 6 -11.62 -3.89 9.82
CA TYR A 6 -10.93 -2.88 10.61
C TYR A 6 -10.65 -1.61 9.80
N ALA A 7 -10.20 -1.76 8.55
CA ALA A 7 -9.70 -0.65 7.76
C ALA A 7 -10.81 0.23 7.16
N ASP A 8 -11.99 -0.32 6.84
CA ASP A 8 -13.08 0.45 6.24
C ASP A 8 -13.61 1.56 7.16
N PRO A 9 -13.95 1.30 8.45
CA PRO A 9 -14.38 2.38 9.35
C PRO A 9 -13.35 3.51 9.50
N VAL A 10 -12.06 3.17 9.48
CA VAL A 10 -10.97 4.15 9.56
C VAL A 10 -10.86 4.95 8.27
N ALA A 11 -10.94 4.28 7.11
CA ALA A 11 -10.90 4.93 5.81
C ALA A 11 -12.11 5.86 5.61
N ASP A 12 -13.30 5.46 6.04
CA ASP A 12 -14.52 6.28 6.00
C ASP A 12 -14.40 7.51 6.90
N PHE A 13 -13.71 7.36 8.04
CA PHE A 13 -13.43 8.50 8.90
C PHE A 13 -12.44 9.48 8.26
N LEU A 14 -11.40 9.00 7.58
CA LEU A 14 -10.34 9.84 7.00
C LEU A 14 -10.72 10.47 5.64
N ASP A 15 -11.37 9.73 4.77
CA ASP A 15 -11.61 10.11 3.37
C ASP A 15 -12.88 10.96 3.20
N LYS A 16 -12.82 12.22 3.65
CA LYS A 16 -13.97 13.14 3.57
C LYS A 16 -14.35 13.56 2.15
N TRP A 17 -13.48 13.34 1.16
CA TRP A 17 -13.64 13.83 -0.21
C TRP A 17 -13.67 12.71 -1.26
N ASN A 18 -13.81 11.45 -0.85
CA ASN A 18 -13.80 10.28 -1.75
C ASN A 18 -12.57 10.24 -2.67
N VAL A 19 -11.40 10.52 -2.08
CA VAL A 19 -10.09 10.49 -2.75
C VAL A 19 -9.67 9.05 -3.04
N PHE A 20 -10.01 8.09 -2.18
CA PHE A 20 -9.69 6.69 -2.40
C PHE A 20 -10.60 6.09 -3.49
N ARG A 21 -10.03 5.81 -4.66
CA ARG A 21 -10.75 5.20 -5.78
C ARG A 21 -10.98 3.69 -5.60
N TYR A 22 -10.08 3.02 -4.91
CA TYR A 22 -10.12 1.59 -4.64
C TYR A 22 -9.55 1.33 -3.25
N ARG A 23 -10.08 0.32 -2.56
CA ARG A 23 -9.57 -0.14 -1.26
C ARG A 23 -9.17 -1.60 -1.40
N LEU A 24 -7.88 -1.87 -1.20
CA LEU A 24 -7.29 -3.20 -1.24
C LEU A 24 -6.76 -3.52 0.15
N PHE A 25 -7.00 -4.75 0.61
CA PHE A 25 -6.74 -5.16 1.99
C PHE A 25 -5.74 -6.32 2.04
N ARG A 26 -5.60 -6.93 3.23
CA ARG A 26 -4.68 -8.06 3.45
C ARG A 26 -4.89 -9.20 2.45
N GLU A 27 -6.14 -9.46 2.07
CA GLU A 27 -6.54 -10.51 1.15
C GLU A 27 -6.02 -10.27 -0.28
N SER A 28 -5.71 -9.03 -0.63
CA SER A 28 -5.12 -8.65 -1.93
C SER A 28 -3.58 -8.71 -1.93
N CYS A 29 -2.96 -9.01 -0.79
CA CYS A 29 -1.50 -9.08 -0.67
C CYS A 29 -0.99 -10.48 -1.03
N VAL A 30 0.22 -10.54 -1.58
CA VAL A 30 0.95 -11.81 -1.78
C VAL A 30 1.62 -12.18 -0.46
N TYR A 31 1.39 -13.40 0.03
CA TYR A 31 2.12 -13.91 1.19
C TYR A 31 3.43 -14.55 0.74
N HIS A 32 4.56 -13.87 1.00
CA HIS A 32 5.89 -14.28 0.55
C HIS A 32 6.87 -14.27 1.72
N ARG A 33 7.47 -15.44 2.01
CA ARG A 33 8.52 -15.60 3.05
C ARG A 33 8.12 -14.99 4.40
N GLY A 34 6.91 -15.25 4.86
CA GLY A 34 6.39 -14.75 6.14
C GLY A 34 5.93 -13.29 6.13
N ASN A 35 5.98 -12.61 4.99
CA ASN A 35 5.59 -11.21 4.84
C ASN A 35 4.39 -11.07 3.90
N TYR A 36 3.55 -10.09 4.16
CA TYR A 36 2.53 -9.66 3.20
C TYR A 36 3.11 -8.57 2.31
N VAL A 37 3.25 -8.88 1.02
CA VAL A 37 3.82 -8.00 0.00
C VAL A 37 2.70 -7.44 -0.88
N LYS A 38 2.73 -6.12 -1.07
CA LYS A 38 1.89 -5.39 -2.03
C LYS A 38 2.58 -5.46 -3.41
N ASP A 39 2.30 -6.51 -4.15
CA ASP A 39 2.82 -6.67 -5.50
C ASP A 39 2.14 -5.70 -6.47
N LEU A 40 2.83 -4.61 -6.80
CA LEU A 40 2.31 -3.52 -7.62
C LEU A 40 2.03 -3.95 -9.07
N SER A 41 2.61 -5.05 -9.55
CA SER A 41 2.35 -5.58 -10.88
C SER A 41 0.90 -6.07 -11.06
N GLN A 42 0.22 -6.40 -9.95
CA GLN A 42 -1.16 -6.88 -9.95
C GLN A 42 -2.20 -5.74 -10.00
N LEU A 43 -1.77 -4.47 -9.98
CA LEU A 43 -2.68 -3.32 -10.02
C LEU A 43 -3.28 -3.05 -11.40
N GLY A 44 -2.82 -3.74 -12.45
CA GLY A 44 -3.27 -3.52 -13.83
C GLY A 44 -2.90 -2.13 -14.36
N ARG A 45 -1.79 -1.55 -13.88
CA ARG A 45 -1.27 -0.24 -14.28
C ARG A 45 0.18 -0.35 -14.73
N PRO A 46 0.64 0.50 -15.68
CA PRO A 46 2.06 0.62 -15.99
C PRO A 46 2.87 0.94 -14.74
N ILE A 47 3.90 0.13 -14.43
CA ILE A 47 4.64 0.22 -13.16
C ILE A 47 5.41 1.55 -13.03
N ASP A 48 5.82 2.14 -14.14
CA ASP A 48 6.46 3.46 -14.23
C ASP A 48 5.53 4.63 -13.85
N GLN A 49 4.22 4.38 -13.72
CA GLN A 49 3.21 5.34 -13.31
C GLN A 49 2.64 5.05 -11.91
N VAL A 50 3.26 4.14 -11.16
CA VAL A 50 2.80 3.75 -9.82
C VAL A 50 3.86 4.13 -8.79
N VAL A 51 3.41 4.74 -7.69
CA VAL A 51 4.21 4.95 -6.49
C VAL A 51 3.54 4.29 -5.30
N ILE A 52 4.33 3.88 -4.31
CA ILE A 52 3.83 3.35 -3.04
C ILE A 52 4.38 4.15 -1.87
N LEU A 53 3.49 4.47 -0.92
CA LEU A 53 3.83 5.00 0.38
C LEU A 53 3.50 3.94 1.42
N ASP A 54 4.52 3.42 2.10
CA ASP A 54 4.38 2.42 3.14
C ASP A 54 5.55 2.54 4.12
N ASN A 55 5.27 2.35 5.40
CA ASN A 55 6.25 2.47 6.47
C ASN A 55 7.08 1.19 6.69
N SER A 56 6.83 0.12 5.93
CA SER A 56 7.55 -1.16 6.03
C SER A 56 8.20 -1.55 4.70
N PRO A 57 9.54 -1.63 4.63
CA PRO A 57 10.26 -2.08 3.43
C PRO A 57 9.86 -3.47 2.92
N ALA A 58 9.45 -4.37 3.81
CA ALA A 58 8.98 -5.70 3.42
C ALA A 58 7.68 -5.63 2.59
N SER A 59 6.85 -4.61 2.77
CA SER A 59 5.57 -4.45 2.07
C SER A 59 5.74 -4.20 0.57
N TYR A 60 6.85 -3.61 0.13
CA TYR A 60 7.11 -3.26 -1.27
C TYR A 60 8.37 -3.93 -1.82
N MET A 61 8.80 -5.05 -1.22
CA MET A 61 10.08 -5.67 -1.55
C MET A 61 10.25 -6.08 -3.03
N PHE A 62 9.16 -6.24 -3.79
CA PHE A 62 9.21 -6.53 -5.23
C PHE A 62 9.38 -5.28 -6.11
N HIS A 63 9.11 -4.08 -5.57
CA HIS A 63 9.05 -2.82 -6.32
C HIS A 63 9.69 -1.67 -5.51
N ALA A 64 10.90 -1.89 -4.98
CA ALA A 64 11.57 -0.92 -4.10
C ALA A 64 11.83 0.45 -4.75
N SER A 65 12.04 0.49 -6.07
CA SER A 65 12.20 1.73 -6.84
C SER A 65 10.96 2.62 -6.88
N ASN A 66 9.78 2.05 -6.62
CA ASN A 66 8.51 2.76 -6.63
C ASN A 66 8.14 3.32 -5.26
N ALA A 67 8.91 2.98 -4.23
CA ALA A 67 8.66 3.45 -2.88
C ALA A 67 9.11 4.90 -2.72
N VAL A 68 8.20 5.76 -2.28
CA VAL A 68 8.55 7.08 -1.79
C VAL A 68 8.99 6.90 -0.34
N SER A 69 10.28 7.04 -0.08
CA SER A 69 10.80 7.05 1.28
C SER A 69 10.13 8.16 2.07
N GLU A 70 9.65 7.86 3.29
CA GLU A 70 9.31 8.90 4.25
C GLU A 70 10.49 9.88 4.32
N CYS A 71 10.19 11.19 4.22
CA CYS A 71 11.21 12.23 4.24
C CYS A 71 12.23 11.93 5.34
N ALA A 72 13.48 11.67 4.94
CA ALA A 72 14.63 11.63 5.83
C ALA A 72 14.95 13.06 6.29
N SER A 73 14.01 13.67 6.99
CA SER A 73 14.16 14.93 7.69
C SER A 73 13.60 14.73 9.08
N LYS A 74 14.39 14.08 9.93
CA LYS A 74 14.40 14.44 11.35
C LYS A 74 14.71 15.93 11.39
N ILE A 75 13.69 16.76 11.60
CA ILE A 75 13.87 18.11 12.15
C ILE A 75 14.12 17.95 13.64
#